data_AF-A0A2D6LPC8-F1
#
_entry.id   AF-A0A2D6LPC8-F1
#
_cell.length_a   1.000
_cell.length_b   1.000
_cell.length_c   1.000
_cell.angle_alpha   90.00
_cell.angle_beta   90.00
_cell.angle_gamma   90.00
#
_symmetry.space_group_name_H-M   'P 1'
#
loop_
_entity.id
_entity.type
_entity.pdbx_description
1 polymer ?
#
loop_
_entity_poly.entity_id
_entity_poly.type
_entity_poly.pdbx_seq_one_letter_code
_entity_poly.pdbx_strand_id
1 'polypeptide(L)'
;MLGYILSKLNLLILVTAIFAIISFFAIGLTDITKVNEAKELSFLIKEKTFALVSASAYCLSDSHVVPDGLTVAGGRFYYVMAISKEEITIDSEPVNIVIFSVFPRDEIKKAYANSDYKPKAIAAESFRTKAEIHLFSRSYNGTGYEGAQQEYTGTLEEPVFVDPQAITRGNGIEFIKEVELGQPKLYLIVCNDAVCEADKTYVGEIIHAPTQQDEGGFKC
;
A
#
# COMPACT_ATOMS: atom_id res chain seq x y z
N MET A 1 12.12 -50.08 38.02
CA MET A 1 12.68 -49.26 36.92
C MET A 1 11.66 -48.98 35.82
N LEU A 2 10.89 -49.97 35.33
CA LEU A 2 9.92 -49.77 34.24
C LEU A 2 8.87 -48.68 34.52
N GLY A 3 8.32 -48.62 35.74
CA GLY A 3 7.34 -47.59 36.14
C GLY A 3 7.89 -46.15 36.18
N TYR A 4 9.20 -46.00 36.44
CA TYR A 4 9.87 -44.69 36.37
C TYR A 4 10.06 -44.23 34.92
N ILE A 5 10.36 -45.16 34.02
CA ILE A 5 10.46 -44.89 32.58
C ILE A 5 9.08 -44.56 32.00
N LEU A 6 8.04 -45.31 32.36
CA LEU A 6 6.64 -45.04 31.96
C LEU A 6 6.12 -43.69 32.51
N SER A 7 6.43 -43.36 33.76
CA SER A 7 6.07 -42.06 34.36
C SER A 7 6.75 -40.88 33.64
N LYS A 8 8.05 -41.02 33.31
CA LYS A 8 8.79 -39.99 32.56
C LYS A 8 8.34 -39.85 31.11
N LEU A 9 7.99 -40.95 30.44
CA LEU A 9 7.43 -40.91 29.10
C LEU A 9 6.07 -40.20 29.07
N ASN A 10 5.19 -40.50 30.03
CA ASN A 10 3.89 -39.82 30.14
C ASN A 10 4.05 -38.32 30.45
N LEU A 11 5.00 -37.96 31.31
CA LEU A 11 5.32 -36.55 31.58
C LEU A 11 5.86 -35.84 30.33
N LEU A 12 6.76 -36.49 29.58
CA LEU A 12 7.32 -35.93 28.36
C LEU A 12 6.24 -35.70 27.31
N ILE A 13 5.33 -36.66 27.10
CA ILE A 13 4.20 -36.53 26.17
C ILE A 13 3.27 -35.39 26.59
N LEU A 14 3.00 -35.24 27.89
CA LEU A 14 2.17 -34.15 28.39
C LEU A 14 2.82 -32.78 28.14
N VAL A 15 4.11 -32.64 28.43
CA VAL A 15 4.84 -31.38 28.24
C VAL A 15 4.94 -31.02 26.75
N THR A 16 5.24 -31.98 25.88
CA THR A 16 5.28 -31.74 24.43
C THR A 16 3.91 -31.38 23.87
N ALA A 17 2.84 -32.02 24.35
CA ALA A 17 1.47 -31.69 23.95
C ALA A 17 1.09 -30.26 24.37
N ILE A 18 1.36 -29.87 25.62
CA ILE A 18 1.10 -28.51 26.10
C ILE A 18 1.91 -27.48 25.30
N PHE A 19 3.20 -27.75 25.06
CA PHE A 19 4.05 -26.87 24.28
C PHE A 19 3.55 -26.70 22.83
N ALA A 20 3.12 -27.79 22.19
CA ALA A 20 2.57 -27.75 20.83
C ALA A 20 1.28 -26.91 20.77
N ILE A 21 0.40 -27.07 21.76
CA ILE A 21 -0.84 -26.29 21.87
C ILE A 21 -0.52 -24.79 22.04
N ILE A 22 0.38 -24.44 22.97
CA ILE A 22 0.77 -23.04 23.20
C ILE A 22 1.40 -22.43 21.94
N SER A 23 2.28 -23.18 21.27
CA SER A 23 2.94 -22.72 20.04
C SER A 23 1.93 -22.49 18.92
N PHE A 24 0.96 -23.38 18.75
CA PHE A 24 -0.11 -23.22 17.76
C PHE A 24 -0.92 -21.94 18.00
N PHE A 25 -1.32 -21.68 19.25
CA PHE A 25 -2.04 -20.44 19.59
C PHE A 25 -1.18 -19.19 19.43
N ALA A 26 0.10 -19.23 19.79
CA ALA A 26 1.01 -18.10 19.62
C ALA A 26 1.19 -17.73 18.14
N ILE A 27 1.32 -18.73 17.26
CA ILE A 27 1.39 -18.51 15.80
C ILE A 27 0.07 -17.91 15.30
N GLY A 28 -1.07 -18.48 15.69
CA GLY A 28 -2.39 -17.98 15.26
C GLY A 28 -2.66 -16.54 15.70
N LEU A 29 -2.30 -16.17 16.94
CA LEU A 29 -2.41 -14.79 17.43
C LEU A 29 -1.53 -13.84 16.64
N THR A 30 -0.30 -14.26 16.32
CA THR A 30 0.63 -13.46 15.54
C THR A 30 0.04 -13.14 14.16
N ASP A 31 -0.55 -14.12 13.48
CA ASP A 31 -1.15 -13.89 12.16
C ASP A 31 -2.37 -12.97 12.20
N ILE A 32 -3.22 -13.07 13.23
CA ILE A 32 -4.34 -12.14 13.44
C ILE A 32 -3.82 -10.71 13.65
N THR A 33 -2.79 -10.54 14.48
CA THR A 33 -2.21 -9.21 14.71
C THR A 33 -1.60 -8.62 13.45
N LYS A 34 -0.93 -9.42 12.59
CA LYS A 34 -0.42 -8.94 11.29
C LYS A 34 -1.53 -8.39 10.41
N VAL A 35 -2.65 -9.12 10.31
CA VAL A 35 -3.80 -8.71 9.49
C VAL A 35 -4.43 -7.43 10.02
N ASN A 36 -4.58 -7.30 11.34
CA ASN A 36 -5.15 -6.10 11.96
C ASN A 36 -4.27 -4.87 11.75
N GLU A 37 -2.96 -4.96 11.99
CA GLU A 37 -2.02 -3.86 11.78
C GLU A 37 -1.98 -3.45 10.29
N ALA A 38 -1.98 -4.43 9.37
CA ALA A 38 -2.03 -4.15 7.94
C ALA A 38 -3.33 -3.46 7.53
N LYS A 39 -4.46 -3.88 8.12
CA LYS A 39 -5.77 -3.27 7.89
C LYS A 39 -5.82 -1.84 8.40
N GLU A 40 -5.28 -1.58 9.59
CA GLU A 40 -5.20 -0.23 10.18
C GLU A 40 -4.39 0.71 9.29
N LEU A 41 -3.25 0.26 8.77
CA LEU A 41 -2.46 1.04 7.82
C LEU A 41 -3.25 1.38 6.55
N SER A 42 -3.85 0.38 5.89
CA SER A 42 -4.64 0.63 4.68
C SER A 42 -5.86 1.53 4.95
N PHE A 43 -6.47 1.39 6.13
CA PHE A 43 -7.59 2.21 6.56
C PHE A 43 -7.17 3.67 6.76
N LEU A 44 -6.06 3.92 7.44
CA LEU A 44 -5.54 5.27 7.69
C LEU A 44 -5.24 6.01 6.38
N ILE A 45 -4.57 5.34 5.44
CA ILE A 45 -4.26 5.92 4.13
C ILE A 45 -5.56 6.19 3.36
N LYS A 46 -6.49 5.23 3.33
CA LYS A 46 -7.81 5.40 2.70
C LYS A 46 -8.57 6.59 3.29
N GLU A 47 -8.63 6.74 4.62
CA GLU A 47 -9.30 7.87 5.28
C GLU A 47 -8.64 9.21 4.94
N LYS A 48 -7.30 9.29 4.94
CA LYS A 48 -6.57 10.49 4.50
C LYS A 48 -6.92 10.87 3.07
N THR A 49 -6.80 9.92 2.14
CA THR A 49 -7.09 10.17 0.72
C THR A 49 -8.55 10.55 0.53
N PHE A 50 -9.48 9.86 1.18
CA PHE A 50 -10.92 10.15 1.11
C PHE A 50 -11.24 11.54 1.65
N ALA A 51 -10.66 11.93 2.79
CA ALA A 51 -10.83 13.26 3.37
C ALA A 51 -10.32 14.36 2.44
N LEU A 52 -9.16 14.15 1.81
CA LEU A 52 -8.59 15.09 0.85
C LEU A 52 -9.47 15.25 -0.40
N VAL A 53 -9.93 14.14 -0.98
CA VAL A 53 -10.83 14.14 -2.15
C VAL A 53 -12.16 14.82 -1.83
N SER A 54 -12.69 14.60 -0.63
CA SER A 54 -13.98 15.13 -0.18
C SER A 54 -13.93 16.57 0.33
N ALA A 55 -12.73 17.14 0.52
CA ALA A 55 -12.56 18.50 1.00
C ALA A 55 -13.17 19.52 0.03
N SER A 56 -13.70 20.65 0.52
CA SER A 56 -14.28 21.68 -0.35
C SER A 56 -13.26 22.54 -1.09
N ALA A 57 -11.97 22.40 -0.79
CA ALA A 57 -10.90 23.15 -1.43
C ALA A 57 -10.72 22.74 -2.90
N TYR A 58 -10.40 23.72 -3.75
CA TYR A 58 -10.14 23.52 -5.18
C TYR A 58 -8.81 22.82 -5.43
N CYS A 59 -7.79 23.12 -4.62
CA CYS A 59 -6.53 22.43 -4.64
C CYS A 59 -6.07 22.15 -3.22
N LEU A 60 -5.63 20.93 -2.96
CA LEU A 60 -5.13 20.50 -1.65
C LEU A 60 -4.10 19.40 -1.87
N SER A 61 -2.97 19.49 -1.19
CA SER A 61 -2.00 18.40 -1.13
C SER A 61 -1.77 17.96 0.31
N ASP A 62 -1.67 16.65 0.52
CA ASP A 62 -1.19 16.04 1.75
C ASP A 62 -0.21 14.91 1.40
N SER A 63 0.60 14.51 2.37
CA SER A 63 1.54 13.40 2.20
C SER A 63 1.44 12.39 3.33
N HIS A 64 1.90 11.18 3.05
CA HIS A 64 2.01 10.14 4.05
C HIS A 64 3.27 9.32 3.85
N VAL A 65 4.09 9.28 4.90
CA VAL A 65 5.26 8.41 4.97
C VAL A 65 4.82 7.05 5.51
N VAL A 66 4.96 6.03 4.68
CA VAL A 66 4.63 4.64 4.95
C VAL A 66 5.78 4.01 5.75
N PRO A 67 5.50 3.41 6.92
CA PRO A 67 6.55 2.90 7.79
C PRO A 67 7.26 1.68 7.19
N ASP A 68 8.56 1.57 7.47
CA ASP A 68 9.46 0.49 7.02
C ASP A 68 8.95 -0.94 7.30
N GLY A 69 8.12 -1.11 8.34
CA GLY A 69 7.51 -2.39 8.70
C GLY A 69 6.55 -2.22 9.87
N LEU A 70 5.64 -3.17 10.02
CA LEU A 70 4.65 -3.19 11.10
C LEU A 70 5.21 -3.96 12.31
N THR A 71 4.96 -3.47 13.51
CA THR A 71 5.42 -4.13 14.73
C THR A 71 4.38 -5.15 15.18
N VAL A 72 4.70 -6.43 15.08
CA VAL A 72 3.77 -7.54 15.33
C VAL A 72 4.40 -8.48 16.35
N ALA A 73 3.78 -8.61 17.53
CA ALA A 73 4.22 -9.50 18.61
C ALA A 73 5.72 -9.37 18.96
N GLY A 74 6.28 -8.15 18.90
CA GLY A 74 7.69 -7.86 19.17
C GLY A 74 8.65 -8.09 17.99
N GLY A 75 8.14 -8.60 16.85
CA GLY A 75 8.87 -8.69 15.58
C GLY A 75 8.52 -7.57 14.60
N ARG A 76 9.27 -7.48 13.50
CA ARG A 76 8.95 -6.59 12.37
C ARG A 76 8.39 -7.39 11.20
N PHE A 77 7.26 -6.96 10.68
CA PHE A 77 6.63 -7.51 9.49
C PHE A 77 6.85 -6.56 8.31
N TYR A 78 7.49 -7.06 7.26
CA TYR A 78 7.75 -6.31 6.04
C TYR A 78 6.67 -6.57 4.99
N TYR A 79 6.22 -5.51 4.36
CA TYR A 79 5.08 -5.52 3.46
C TYR A 79 5.35 -4.64 2.24
N VAL A 80 4.50 -4.79 1.24
CA VAL A 80 4.38 -3.90 0.09
C VAL A 80 2.92 -3.51 -0.01
N MET A 81 2.64 -2.22 -0.17
CA MET A 81 1.29 -1.75 -0.46
C MET A 81 1.13 -1.60 -1.98
N ALA A 82 0.01 -2.04 -2.51
CA ALA A 82 -0.37 -1.86 -3.89
C ALA A 82 -1.57 -0.90 -3.94
N ILE A 83 -1.49 0.10 -4.80
CA ILE A 83 -2.54 1.08 -5.07
C ILE A 83 -3.07 0.78 -6.46
N SER A 84 -4.37 0.50 -6.55
CA SER A 84 -5.05 0.27 -7.83
C SER A 84 -6.33 1.09 -7.91
N LYS A 85 -6.78 1.34 -9.13
CA LYS A 85 -8.05 1.96 -9.46
C LYS A 85 -8.93 1.04 -10.29
N GLU A 86 -10.24 1.20 -10.12
CA GLU A 86 -11.25 0.52 -10.91
C GLU A 86 -12.39 1.50 -11.20
N GLU A 87 -12.91 1.51 -12.42
CA GLU A 87 -14.09 2.30 -12.78
C GLU A 87 -15.31 1.40 -12.81
N ILE A 88 -16.35 1.76 -12.06
CA ILE A 88 -17.65 1.08 -12.07
C ILE A 88 -18.75 2.06 -12.46
N THR A 89 -19.77 1.57 -13.16
CA THR A 89 -20.96 2.38 -13.46
C THR A 89 -22.04 2.12 -12.41
N ILE A 90 -22.49 3.17 -11.72
CA ILE A 90 -23.64 3.12 -10.81
C ILE A 90 -24.68 4.09 -11.35
N ASP A 91 -25.90 3.61 -11.60
CA ASP A 91 -27.01 4.44 -12.10
C ASP A 91 -26.67 5.28 -13.35
N SER A 92 -25.91 4.67 -14.29
CA SER A 92 -25.40 5.33 -15.51
C SER A 92 -24.36 6.44 -15.31
N GLU A 93 -23.86 6.63 -14.08
CA GLU A 93 -22.73 7.52 -13.78
C GLU A 93 -21.44 6.70 -13.54
N PRO A 94 -20.30 7.07 -14.14
CA PRO A 94 -19.00 6.46 -13.82
C PRO A 94 -18.56 6.89 -12.41
N VAL A 95 -18.16 5.91 -11.61
CA VAL A 95 -17.63 6.09 -10.25
C VAL A 95 -16.31 5.35 -10.16
N ASN A 96 -15.27 6.07 -9.76
CA ASN A 96 -13.95 5.51 -9.57
C ASN A 96 -13.81 4.93 -8.17
N ILE A 97 -13.14 3.79 -8.07
CA ILE A 97 -12.75 3.14 -6.83
C ILE A 97 -11.24 3.20 -6.73
N VAL A 98 -10.73 3.65 -5.59
CA VAL A 98 -9.31 3.51 -5.24
C VAL A 98 -9.20 2.40 -4.21
N ILE A 99 -8.27 1.47 -4.42
CA ILE A 99 -8.07 0.28 -3.61
C ILE A 99 -6.63 0.28 -3.12
N PHE A 100 -6.46 0.19 -1.80
CA PHE A 100 -5.17 0.03 -1.13
C PHE A 100 -5.08 -1.40 -0.59
N SER A 101 -4.19 -2.19 -1.16
CA SER A 101 -3.99 -3.59 -0.78
C SER A 101 -2.61 -3.78 -0.16
N VAL A 102 -2.53 -4.48 0.97
CA VAL A 102 -1.28 -4.75 1.67
C VAL A 102 -0.90 -6.21 1.46
N PHE A 103 0.31 -6.45 1.00
CA PHE A 103 0.87 -7.77 0.74
C PHE A 103 2.09 -8.01 1.63
N PRO A 104 2.31 -9.24 2.13
CA PRO A 104 3.62 -9.61 2.65
C PRO A 104 4.67 -9.43 1.56
N ARG A 105 5.82 -8.83 1.90
CA ARG A 105 6.85 -8.51 0.90
C ARG A 105 7.33 -9.73 0.12
N ASP A 106 7.42 -10.88 0.78
CA ASP A 106 7.83 -12.13 0.14
C ASP A 106 6.82 -12.63 -0.90
N GLU A 107 5.54 -12.30 -0.78
CA GLU A 107 4.51 -12.65 -1.77
C GLU A 107 4.74 -11.91 -3.09
N ILE A 108 5.08 -10.62 -3.01
CA ILE A 108 5.41 -9.81 -4.19
C ILE A 108 6.70 -10.31 -4.84
N LYS A 109 7.75 -10.60 -4.05
CA LYS A 109 8.99 -11.16 -4.60
C LYS A 109 8.75 -12.47 -5.36
N LYS A 110 7.90 -13.35 -4.85
CA LYS A 110 7.51 -14.60 -5.54
C LYS A 110 6.80 -14.30 -6.87
N ALA A 111 5.89 -13.32 -6.89
CA ALA A 111 5.18 -12.92 -8.10
C ALA A 111 6.13 -12.41 -9.20
N TYR A 112 7.16 -11.64 -8.84
CA TYR A 112 8.19 -11.21 -9.79
C TYR A 112 9.12 -12.33 -10.26
N ALA A 113 9.33 -13.35 -9.43
CA ALA A 113 10.13 -14.53 -9.81
C ALA A 113 9.35 -15.55 -10.64
N ASN A 114 8.02 -15.56 -10.55
CA ASN A 114 7.15 -16.50 -11.23
C ASN A 114 5.85 -15.82 -11.69
N SER A 115 5.72 -15.61 -13.00
CA SER A 115 4.56 -14.95 -13.62
C SER A 115 3.22 -15.64 -13.37
N ASP A 116 3.22 -16.94 -13.10
CA ASP A 116 1.98 -17.70 -12.83
C ASP A 116 1.52 -17.55 -11.37
N TYR A 117 2.37 -16.98 -10.50
CA TYR A 117 2.07 -16.82 -9.09
C TYR A 117 1.23 -15.57 -8.84
N LYS A 118 0.04 -15.76 -8.26
CA LYS A 118 -0.83 -14.66 -7.82
C LYS A 118 -0.58 -14.35 -6.34
N PRO A 119 -0.02 -13.18 -6.01
CA PRO A 119 0.25 -12.81 -4.62
C PRO A 119 -1.06 -12.65 -3.84
N LYS A 120 -1.05 -12.98 -2.56
CA LYS A 120 -2.23 -12.85 -1.69
C LYS A 120 -2.12 -11.63 -0.79
N ALA A 121 -3.08 -10.72 -0.92
CA ALA A 121 -3.22 -9.61 0.00
C ALA A 121 -3.64 -10.12 1.39
N ILE A 122 -3.11 -9.51 2.44
CA ILE A 122 -3.52 -9.76 3.83
C ILE A 122 -4.57 -8.77 4.32
N ALA A 123 -4.62 -7.59 3.72
CA ALA A 123 -5.61 -6.56 3.98
C ALA A 123 -5.85 -5.76 2.71
N ALA A 124 -7.07 -5.27 2.53
CA ALA A 124 -7.41 -4.32 1.47
C ALA A 124 -8.53 -3.41 1.94
N GLU A 125 -8.43 -2.13 1.62
CA GLU A 125 -9.43 -1.11 1.90
C GLU A 125 -9.66 -0.28 0.64
N SER A 126 -10.89 0.15 0.41
CA SER A 126 -11.24 0.94 -0.77
C SER A 126 -12.27 2.01 -0.46
N PHE A 127 -12.30 3.04 -1.31
CA PHE A 127 -13.34 4.06 -1.27
C PHE A 127 -13.77 4.44 -2.68
N ARG A 128 -15.00 4.96 -2.79
CA ARG A 128 -15.60 5.40 -4.04
C ARG A 128 -15.52 6.91 -4.16
N THR A 129 -15.27 7.41 -5.35
CA THR A 129 -15.25 8.84 -5.65
C THR A 129 -15.65 9.12 -7.09
N LYS A 130 -16.17 10.33 -7.31
CA LYS A 130 -16.42 10.87 -8.66
C LYS A 130 -15.17 11.54 -9.26
N ALA A 131 -14.09 11.63 -8.49
CA ALA A 131 -12.84 12.20 -8.98
C ALA A 131 -12.18 11.29 -10.02
N GLU A 132 -11.59 11.89 -11.05
CA GLU A 132 -10.68 11.18 -11.96
C GLU A 132 -9.40 10.83 -11.20
N ILE A 133 -8.93 9.59 -11.32
CA ILE A 133 -7.81 9.08 -10.53
C ILE A 133 -6.59 8.90 -11.42
N HIS A 134 -5.49 9.53 -11.06
CA HIS A 134 -4.20 9.37 -11.72
C HIS A 134 -3.19 8.81 -10.72
N LEU A 135 -2.55 7.70 -11.08
CA LEU A 135 -1.52 7.07 -10.25
C LEU A 135 -0.17 7.29 -10.91
N PHE A 136 0.80 7.81 -10.17
CA PHE A 136 2.15 8.03 -10.64
C PHE A 136 3.14 7.22 -9.80
N SER A 137 4.08 6.59 -10.49
CA SER A 137 5.19 5.87 -9.86
C SER A 137 6.38 5.79 -10.80
N ARG A 138 7.52 5.40 -10.26
CA ARG A 138 8.63 4.84 -11.04
C ARG A 138 8.38 3.35 -11.30
N SER A 139 9.12 2.77 -12.23
CA SER A 139 9.01 1.34 -12.55
C SER A 139 9.52 0.48 -11.40
N TYR A 140 8.65 -0.34 -10.82
CA TYR A 140 9.00 -1.25 -9.73
C TYR A 140 9.37 -2.63 -10.26
N ASN A 141 10.56 -3.11 -9.89
CA ASN A 141 11.13 -4.38 -10.36
C ASN A 141 11.03 -5.52 -9.32
N GLY A 142 10.25 -5.34 -8.25
CA GLY A 142 10.14 -6.31 -7.14
C GLY A 142 11.17 -6.11 -6.01
N THR A 143 12.20 -5.29 -6.23
CA THR A 143 13.25 -5.01 -5.23
C THR A 143 13.60 -3.53 -5.09
N GLY A 144 13.23 -2.72 -6.08
CA GLY A 144 13.66 -1.35 -6.26
C GLY A 144 12.80 -0.64 -7.30
N TYR A 145 13.03 0.67 -7.41
CA TYR A 145 12.40 1.54 -8.40
C TYR A 145 13.45 2.08 -9.35
N GLU A 146 13.10 2.12 -10.64
CA GLU A 146 13.94 2.56 -11.74
C GLU A 146 13.19 3.49 -12.67
N GLY A 147 13.94 4.35 -13.39
CA GLY A 147 13.37 5.29 -14.35
C GLY A 147 12.77 6.56 -13.71
N ALA A 148 12.09 7.33 -14.56
CA ALA A 148 11.37 8.54 -14.17
C ALA A 148 9.96 8.23 -13.64
N GLN A 149 9.34 9.19 -12.96
CA GLN A 149 7.93 9.12 -12.62
C GLN A 149 7.09 9.09 -13.90
N GLN A 150 6.12 8.19 -13.97
CA GLN A 150 5.20 8.08 -15.10
C GLN A 150 3.80 7.73 -14.60
N GLU A 151 2.79 8.09 -15.39
CA GLU A 151 1.41 7.70 -15.09
C GLU A 151 1.19 6.22 -15.37
N TYR A 152 0.56 5.54 -14.42
CA TYR A 152 0.17 4.14 -14.52
C TYR A 152 -1.33 4.03 -14.77
N THR A 153 -1.70 3.05 -15.59
CA THR A 153 -3.08 2.58 -15.73
C THR A 153 -3.66 2.21 -14.37
N GLY A 154 -2.81 1.66 -13.48
CA GLY A 154 -3.15 1.42 -12.10
C GLY A 154 -4.23 0.37 -11.92
N THR A 155 -4.42 -0.53 -12.88
CA THR A 155 -5.46 -1.55 -12.80
C THR A 155 -5.15 -2.55 -11.69
N LEU A 156 -6.11 -3.43 -11.38
CA LEU A 156 -5.85 -4.53 -10.44
C LEU A 156 -4.73 -5.48 -10.92
N GLU A 157 -4.49 -5.56 -12.23
CA GLU A 157 -3.43 -6.38 -12.82
C GLU A 157 -2.08 -5.65 -12.87
N GLU A 158 -2.10 -4.32 -12.95
CA GLU A 158 -0.93 -3.44 -13.00
C GLU A 158 -1.01 -2.35 -11.93
N PRO A 159 -0.98 -2.73 -10.63
CA PRO A 159 -1.07 -1.75 -9.56
C PRO A 159 0.24 -0.98 -9.42
N VAL A 160 0.15 0.18 -8.78
CA VAL A 160 1.33 0.93 -8.34
C VAL A 160 1.76 0.41 -6.97
N PHE A 161 3.02 0.03 -6.82
CA PHE A 161 3.55 -0.49 -5.56
C PHE A 161 4.24 0.58 -4.72
N VAL A 162 4.15 0.45 -3.40
CA VAL A 162 4.84 1.20 -2.35
C VAL A 162 5.61 0.18 -1.50
N ASP A 163 6.93 0.08 -1.70
CA ASP A 163 7.84 -0.79 -0.94
C ASP A 163 8.82 0.07 -0.11
N PRO A 164 8.54 0.24 1.20
CA PRO A 164 9.42 0.99 2.10
C PRO A 164 10.82 0.38 2.27
N GLN A 165 10.96 -0.91 1.98
CA GLN A 165 12.19 -1.68 2.18
C GLN A 165 12.94 -1.95 0.88
N ALA A 166 12.50 -1.35 -0.23
CA ALA A 166 13.18 -1.40 -1.52
C ALA A 166 14.57 -0.73 -1.46
N ILE A 167 15.48 -1.14 -2.37
CA ILE A 167 16.85 -0.60 -2.44
C ILE A 167 16.79 0.92 -2.66
N THR A 168 16.07 1.33 -3.71
CA THR A 168 15.56 2.68 -3.85
C THR A 168 14.21 2.70 -3.17
N ARG A 169 14.04 3.42 -2.06
CA ARG A 169 12.79 3.37 -1.28
C ARG A 169 11.64 4.02 -2.04
N GLY A 170 10.47 3.39 -1.99
CA GLY A 170 9.18 3.99 -2.30
C GLY A 170 8.34 3.96 -1.03
N ASN A 171 8.64 4.86 -0.09
CA ASN A 171 8.05 4.92 1.25
C ASN A 171 7.17 6.15 1.47
N GLY A 172 6.98 7.00 0.46
CA GLY A 172 6.10 8.15 0.52
C GLY A 172 4.96 8.03 -0.48
N ILE A 173 3.80 8.58 -0.10
CA ILE A 173 2.67 8.78 -0.99
C ILE A 173 2.24 10.24 -0.88
N GLU A 174 2.28 10.97 -1.99
CA GLU A 174 1.66 12.29 -2.11
C GLU A 174 0.25 12.14 -2.64
N PHE A 175 -0.67 12.87 -2.01
CA PHE A 175 -2.05 12.99 -2.41
C PHE A 175 -2.26 14.43 -2.88
N ILE A 176 -2.59 14.63 -4.15
CA ILE A 176 -2.97 15.96 -4.65
C ILE A 176 -4.38 15.90 -5.19
N LYS A 177 -5.23 16.77 -4.69
CA LYS A 177 -6.53 17.07 -5.27
C LYS A 177 -6.40 18.35 -6.07
N GLU A 178 -6.92 18.33 -7.29
CA GLU A 178 -7.12 19.51 -8.13
C GLU A 178 -8.55 19.50 -8.67
N VAL A 179 -9.15 20.66 -8.88
CA VAL A 179 -10.47 20.78 -9.52
C VAL A 179 -10.32 21.63 -10.77
N GLU A 180 -10.36 20.97 -11.92
CA GLU A 180 -10.29 21.61 -13.23
C GLU A 180 -11.65 21.61 -13.90
N LEU A 181 -12.13 22.78 -14.33
CA LEU A 181 -13.42 22.93 -15.02
C LEU A 181 -14.61 22.29 -14.25
N GLY A 182 -14.53 22.26 -12.92
CA GLY A 182 -15.54 21.65 -12.05
C GLY A 182 -15.42 20.12 -11.90
N GLN A 183 -14.43 19.49 -12.53
CA GLN A 183 -14.14 18.07 -12.39
C GLN A 183 -13.01 17.85 -11.38
N PRO A 184 -13.26 17.12 -10.27
CA PRO A 184 -12.21 16.81 -9.32
C PRO A 184 -11.28 15.75 -9.91
N LYS A 185 -9.97 15.97 -9.78
CA LYS A 185 -8.90 15.03 -10.09
C LYS A 185 -8.12 14.70 -8.83
N LEU A 186 -7.78 13.44 -8.65
CA LEU A 186 -6.93 12.95 -7.58
C LEU A 186 -5.66 12.36 -8.18
N TYR A 187 -4.53 12.88 -7.75
CA TYR A 187 -3.21 12.39 -8.08
C TYR A 187 -2.62 11.70 -6.86
N LEU A 188 -2.17 10.47 -7.08
CA LEU A 188 -1.46 9.66 -6.09
C LEU A 188 -0.05 9.42 -6.62
N ILE A 189 0.96 9.98 -5.98
CA ILE A 189 2.35 9.86 -6.43
C ILE A 189 3.12 9.03 -5.41
N VAL A 190 3.66 7.89 -5.84
CA VAL A 190 4.57 7.10 -5.02
C VAL A 190 5.99 7.61 -5.20
N CYS A 191 6.62 7.93 -4.08
CA CYS A 191 7.91 8.59 -4.06
C CYS A 191 8.79 8.04 -2.93
N ASN A 192 10.05 8.47 -2.94
CA ASN A 192 10.94 8.37 -1.79
C ASN A 192 10.77 9.63 -0.93
N ASP A 193 10.53 9.48 0.37
CA ASP A 193 10.32 10.60 1.30
C ASP A 193 11.42 11.66 1.23
N ALA A 194 12.67 11.26 0.97
CA ALA A 194 13.80 12.18 0.87
C ALA A 194 13.78 13.09 -0.37
N VAL A 195 13.07 12.71 -1.44
CA VAL A 195 13.02 13.45 -2.72
C VAL A 195 11.59 13.66 -3.23
N CYS A 196 10.60 13.47 -2.35
CA CYS A 196 9.20 13.40 -2.76
C CYS A 196 8.66 14.71 -3.33
N GLU A 197 9.08 15.85 -2.78
CA GLU A 197 8.71 17.17 -3.32
C GLU A 197 9.21 17.37 -4.75
N ALA A 198 10.41 16.86 -5.09
CA ALA A 198 10.92 16.95 -6.45
C ALA A 198 10.12 16.07 -7.42
N ASP A 199 9.72 14.86 -6.99
CA ASP A 199 8.84 13.99 -7.78
C ASP A 199 7.46 14.64 -7.98
N LYS A 200 6.92 15.30 -6.95
CA LYS A 200 5.66 16.04 -7.02
C LYS A 200 5.74 17.22 -8.00
N THR A 201 6.79 18.04 -7.92
CA THR A 201 7.01 19.14 -8.87
C THR A 201 7.12 18.62 -10.30
N TYR A 202 7.92 17.57 -10.52
CA TYR A 202 8.09 16.96 -11.83
C TYR A 202 6.77 16.43 -12.42
N VAL A 203 5.96 15.73 -11.62
CA VAL A 203 4.64 15.24 -12.07
C VAL A 203 3.70 16.42 -12.35
N GLY A 204 3.71 17.46 -11.52
CA GLY A 204 2.94 18.67 -11.75
C GLY A 204 3.31 19.34 -13.08
N GLU A 205 4.60 19.44 -13.41
CA GLU A 205 5.09 20.01 -14.67
C GLU A 205 4.74 19.13 -15.88
N ILE A 206 4.63 17.80 -15.72
CA ILE A 206 4.13 16.90 -16.78
C ILE A 206 2.67 17.19 -17.09
N ILE A 207 1.85 17.40 -16.05
CA ILE A 207 0.40 17.61 -16.19
C ILE A 207 0.13 19.03 -16.72
N HIS A 208 0.75 20.02 -16.10
CA HIS A 208 0.65 21.43 -16.46
C HIS A 208 2.04 21.96 -16.80
N ALA A 209 2.39 21.84 -18.08
CA ALA A 209 3.68 22.31 -18.56
C ALA A 209 3.87 23.82 -18.31
N PRO A 210 5.07 24.26 -17.89
CA PRO A 210 5.36 25.68 -17.72
C PRO A 210 5.11 26.43 -19.01
N THR A 211 4.44 27.57 -18.91
CA THR A 211 4.18 28.46 -20.03
C THR A 211 4.89 29.79 -19.81
N GLN A 212 4.85 30.71 -20.79
CA GLN A 212 5.41 32.05 -20.60
C GLN A 212 4.71 32.86 -19.49
N GLN A 213 3.56 32.40 -18.99
CA GLN A 213 2.70 33.11 -18.03
C GLN A 213 2.52 32.36 -16.70
N ASP A 214 2.98 31.10 -16.62
CA ASP A 214 2.74 30.21 -15.48
C ASP A 214 3.97 29.32 -15.28
N GLU A 215 4.40 29.17 -14.02
CA GLU A 215 5.55 28.32 -13.65
C GLU A 215 5.24 26.82 -13.88
N GLY A 216 3.99 26.47 -14.22
CA GLY A 216 3.55 25.09 -14.40
C GLY A 216 3.33 24.43 -13.05
N GLY A 217 3.18 23.11 -13.04
CA GLY A 217 2.91 22.39 -11.80
C GLY A 217 1.42 22.25 -11.47
N PHE A 218 1.12 21.53 -10.40
CA PHE A 218 -0.24 21.47 -9.87
C PHE A 218 -0.73 22.87 -9.53
N LYS A 219 -1.97 23.21 -9.91
CA LYS A 219 -2.55 24.53 -9.64
C LYS A 219 -3.12 24.64 -8.22
N CYS A 220 -2.24 24.30 -7.28
CA CYS A 220 -2.33 24.59 -5.86
C CYS A 220 -1.47 25.82 -5.58
#